data_AF-A0A9E1IKB7-F1
#
_entry.id   AF-A0A9E1IKB7-F1
#
_cell.length_a   1.000
_cell.length_b   1.000
_cell.length_c   1.000
_cell.angle_alpha   90.00
_cell.angle_beta   90.00
_cell.angle_gamma   90.00
#
_symmetry.space_group_name_H-M   'P 1'
#
loop_
_entity.id
_entity.type
_entity.pdbx_description
1 polymer ?
#
loop_
_entity_poly.entity_id
_entity_poly.type
_entity_poly.pdbx_seq_one_letter_code
_entity_poly.pdbx_strand_id
1 'polypeptide(L)'
;MSVDPDIVRKAAIAALCRDEWLFEHLVLKGGNALALVYKIGERSSLDLDYSLAGDFRDIAMAGERLQKALNAAFSDMGLHLFDFSFNPKPTHSNVDWWGGYRAEFKLIELERATILGYALDDIRRQAIDIGDSRQSRKFKVEISKYEYVEGANPMPFESGHVRVYPPVLLAAEKLRAILQQHRGYRQIPANMKRSRARDFYDIWCICDHFAIELSAYLDVVQPVFQAKKVELDLLDKIPEIRSLHEASWSDVELSVSRELEAFDFYFQYVCDVGARLHASWMKDPPR
;
A
#
# COMPACT_ATOMS: atom_id res chain seq x y z
N MET A 1 20.46 8.72 16.96
CA MET A 1 19.13 9.13 17.50
C MET A 1 18.06 8.33 16.76
N SER A 2 16.86 8.10 17.30
CA SER A 2 15.77 7.50 16.52
C SER A 2 14.97 8.62 15.85
N VAL A 3 14.92 8.65 14.52
CA VAL A 3 14.01 9.55 13.79
C VAL A 3 12.62 8.92 13.86
N ASP A 4 11.60 9.73 14.14
CA ASP A 4 10.20 9.28 14.12
C ASP A 4 9.84 8.75 12.71
N PRO A 5 9.46 7.46 12.56
CA PRO A 5 9.05 6.90 11.28
C PRO A 5 7.89 7.64 10.61
N ASP A 6 6.99 8.26 11.37
CA ASP A 6 5.91 9.08 10.81
C ASP A 6 6.44 10.32 10.10
N ILE A 7 7.43 10.99 10.67
CA ILE A 7 8.07 12.16 10.06
C ILE A 7 8.74 11.74 8.74
N VAL A 8 9.44 10.60 8.73
CA VAL A 8 10.09 10.09 7.51
C VAL A 8 9.07 9.77 6.42
N ARG A 9 7.96 9.11 6.77
CA ARG A 9 6.88 8.78 5.83
C ARG A 9 6.22 10.02 5.25
N LYS A 10 5.86 10.99 6.09
CA LYS A 10 5.26 12.26 5.66
C LYS A 10 6.19 13.02 4.73
N ALA A 11 7.48 13.12 5.09
CA ALA A 11 8.48 13.76 4.26
C ALA A 11 8.63 13.06 2.90
N ALA A 12 8.69 11.73 2.87
CA ALA A 12 8.76 10.97 1.63
C ALA A 12 7.51 11.18 0.75
N ILE A 13 6.30 11.08 1.31
CA ILE A 13 5.06 11.33 0.54
C ILE A 13 5.07 12.75 -0.02
N ALA A 14 5.37 13.76 0.81
CA ALA A 14 5.42 15.15 0.37
C ALA A 14 6.49 15.37 -0.72
N ALA A 15 7.65 14.71 -0.60
CA ALA A 15 8.72 14.77 -1.59
C ALA A 15 8.28 14.25 -2.96
N LEU A 16 7.69 13.06 -2.99
CA LEU A 16 7.23 12.44 -4.23
C LEU A 16 6.11 13.25 -4.89
N CYS A 17 5.27 13.92 -4.10
CA CYS A 17 4.19 14.77 -4.63
C CYS A 17 4.64 16.14 -5.13
N ARG A 18 5.84 16.61 -4.76
CA ARG A 18 6.39 17.89 -5.23
C ARG A 18 7.03 17.78 -6.62
N ASP A 19 7.42 16.58 -7.05
CA ASP A 19 7.82 16.35 -8.45
C ASP A 19 6.56 16.21 -9.30
N GLU A 20 6.34 17.15 -10.23
CA GLU A 20 5.13 17.21 -11.06
C GLU A 20 4.87 15.91 -11.83
N TRP A 21 5.93 15.30 -12.37
CA TRP A 21 5.80 14.08 -13.14
C TRP A 21 5.40 12.91 -12.25
N LEU A 22 6.03 12.76 -11.08
CA LEU A 22 5.65 11.73 -10.12
C LEU A 22 4.22 11.94 -9.60
N PHE A 23 3.81 13.18 -9.33
CA PHE A 23 2.46 13.51 -8.89
C PHE A 23 1.38 13.12 -9.90
N GLU A 24 1.63 13.31 -11.19
CA GLU A 24 0.70 12.91 -12.25
C GLU A 24 0.58 11.38 -12.40
N HIS A 25 1.65 10.64 -12.13
CA HIS A 25 1.72 9.20 -12.39
C HIS A 25 1.42 8.33 -11.17
N LEU A 26 1.76 8.79 -9.97
CA LEU A 26 1.64 8.02 -8.74
C LEU A 26 0.40 8.40 -7.96
N VAL A 27 -0.29 7.38 -7.47
CA VAL A 27 -1.45 7.56 -6.59
C VAL A 27 -1.23 6.83 -5.29
N LEU A 28 -1.25 7.56 -4.17
CA LEU A 28 -1.06 7.01 -2.84
C LEU A 28 -2.24 6.08 -2.48
N LYS A 29 -1.91 4.91 -1.94
CA LYS A 29 -2.88 3.92 -1.47
C LYS A 29 -2.44 3.25 -0.16
N GLY A 30 -3.15 2.18 0.22
CA GLY A 30 -2.80 1.34 1.36
C GLY A 30 -2.99 2.04 2.71
N GLY A 31 -2.34 1.51 3.75
CA GLY A 31 -2.49 2.00 5.12
C GLY A 31 -1.99 3.43 5.34
N ASN A 32 -1.01 3.89 4.55
CA ASN A 32 -0.53 5.26 4.63
C ASN A 32 -1.56 6.28 4.15
N ALA A 33 -2.33 5.96 3.11
CA ALA A 33 -3.46 6.81 2.71
C ALA A 33 -4.49 6.94 3.84
N LEU A 34 -4.85 5.82 4.48
CA LEU A 34 -5.82 5.80 5.58
C LEU A 34 -5.34 6.62 6.79
N ALA A 35 -4.16 6.29 7.32
CA ALA A 35 -3.66 6.88 8.55
C ALA A 35 -3.19 8.33 8.37
N LEU A 36 -2.49 8.64 7.27
CA LEU A 36 -1.83 9.94 7.11
C LEU A 36 -2.67 10.96 6.35
N VAL A 37 -3.56 10.54 5.45
CA VAL A 37 -4.42 11.48 4.69
C VAL A 37 -5.82 11.54 5.28
N TYR A 38 -6.50 10.40 5.37
CA TYR A 38 -7.88 10.34 5.88
C TYR A 38 -7.98 10.39 7.41
N LYS A 39 -6.86 10.21 8.12
CA LYS A 39 -6.79 10.17 9.59
C LYS A 39 -7.71 9.11 10.19
N ILE A 40 -7.85 7.98 9.49
CA ILE A 40 -8.60 6.82 9.95
C ILE A 40 -7.72 5.59 10.02
N GLY A 41 -8.00 4.72 10.99
CA GLY A 41 -7.13 3.62 11.34
C GLY A 41 -5.88 4.10 12.08
N GLU A 42 -5.45 3.33 13.07
CA GLU A 42 -4.30 3.69 13.91
C GLU A 42 -2.97 3.12 13.41
N ARG A 43 -3.03 2.32 12.33
CA ARG A 43 -1.90 1.56 11.84
C ARG A 43 -1.42 2.10 10.49
N SER A 44 -0.21 2.66 10.48
CA SER A 44 0.49 3.01 9.25
C SER A 44 1.58 1.97 8.96
N SER A 45 1.59 1.41 7.75
CA SER A 45 2.72 0.61 7.26
C SER A 45 3.95 1.49 7.14
N LEU A 46 5.13 0.95 7.44
CA LEU A 46 6.38 1.67 7.16
C LEU A 46 6.59 1.85 5.65
N ASP A 47 6.28 0.81 4.88
CA ASP A 47 6.38 0.83 3.42
C ASP A 47 5.30 1.75 2.85
N LEU A 48 5.68 2.60 1.89
CA LEU A 48 4.74 3.46 1.16
C LEU A 48 4.21 2.72 -0.06
N ASP A 49 2.89 2.69 -0.22
CA ASP A 49 2.23 1.99 -1.33
C ASP A 49 1.62 2.99 -2.31
N TYR A 50 2.01 2.87 -3.58
CA TYR A 50 1.48 3.65 -4.69
C TYR A 50 0.91 2.75 -5.79
N SER A 51 0.01 3.32 -6.56
CA SER A 51 -0.56 2.73 -7.76
C SER A 51 -0.20 3.54 -9.00
N LEU A 52 -0.06 2.83 -10.11
CA LEU A 52 0.16 3.36 -11.46
C LEU A 52 -0.90 2.79 -12.41
N ALA A 53 -1.51 3.64 -13.23
CA ALA A 53 -2.57 3.25 -14.16
C ALA A 53 -2.11 2.22 -15.21
N GLY A 54 -0.86 2.37 -15.68
CA GLY A 54 -0.22 1.50 -16.67
C GLY A 54 1.15 1.06 -16.19
N ASP A 55 2.15 1.17 -17.05
CA ASP A 55 3.56 0.87 -16.75
C ASP A 55 4.45 2.09 -17.07
N PHE A 56 5.64 2.14 -16.48
CA PHE A 56 6.62 3.17 -16.81
C PHE A 56 7.19 2.92 -18.21
N ARG A 57 7.11 3.93 -19.08
CA ARG A 57 7.78 3.88 -20.39
C ARG A 57 9.30 3.97 -20.25
N ASP A 58 9.76 4.77 -19.28
CA ASP A 58 11.16 4.94 -18.95
C ASP A 58 11.35 4.69 -17.44
N ILE A 59 11.77 3.47 -17.11
CA ILE A 59 11.99 3.01 -15.74
C ILE A 59 13.19 3.73 -15.11
N ALA A 60 14.22 4.04 -15.91
CA ALA A 60 15.43 4.71 -15.42
C ALA A 60 15.10 6.15 -15.01
N MET A 61 14.35 6.87 -15.84
CA MET A 61 13.88 8.22 -15.53
C MET A 61 12.96 8.24 -14.31
N ALA A 62 12.04 7.28 -14.18
CA ALA A 62 11.20 7.15 -12.99
C ALA A 62 12.04 6.94 -11.72
N GLY A 63 13.05 6.07 -11.78
CA GLY A 63 13.98 5.81 -10.68
C GLY A 63 14.82 7.04 -10.30
N GLU A 64 15.35 7.76 -11.28
CA GLU A 64 16.12 8.99 -11.07
C GLU A 64 15.26 10.08 -10.39
N ARG A 65 14.02 10.27 -10.83
CA ARG A 65 13.09 11.23 -10.21
C ARG A 65 12.75 10.86 -8.78
N LEU A 66 12.43 9.59 -8.52
CA LEU A 66 12.19 9.09 -7.16
C LEU A 66 13.39 9.37 -6.25
N GLN A 67 14.60 9.01 -6.71
CA GLN A 67 15.82 9.22 -5.94
C GLN A 67 16.08 10.70 -5.68
N LYS A 68 15.96 11.54 -6.71
CA LYS A 68 16.20 12.99 -6.61
C LYS A 68 15.22 13.66 -5.64
N ALA A 69 13.93 13.35 -5.75
CA ALA A 69 12.89 13.90 -4.87
C ALA A 69 13.15 13.52 -3.40
N LEU A 70 13.41 12.23 -3.14
CA LEU A 70 13.70 11.74 -1.79
C LEU A 70 15.01 12.31 -1.23
N ASN A 71 16.08 12.37 -2.04
CA ASN A 71 17.36 12.96 -1.63
C ASN A 71 17.21 14.41 -1.19
N ALA A 72 16.49 15.22 -1.96
CA ALA A 72 16.26 16.63 -1.63
C ALA A 72 15.54 16.77 -0.29
N ALA A 73 14.42 16.07 -0.11
CA ALA A 73 13.62 16.16 1.11
C ALA A 73 14.39 15.69 2.36
N PHE A 74 15.16 14.61 2.26
CA PHE A 74 15.91 14.13 3.42
C PHE A 74 17.15 14.97 3.71
N SER A 75 17.80 15.53 2.70
CA SER A 75 18.93 16.46 2.91
C SER A 75 18.47 17.71 3.66
N ASP A 76 17.29 18.25 3.32
CA ASP A 76 16.68 19.39 4.04
C ASP A 76 16.39 19.09 5.52
N MET A 77 16.25 17.79 5.87
CA MET A 77 16.06 17.32 7.23
C MET A 77 17.37 16.96 7.95
N GLY A 78 18.54 17.23 7.34
CA GLY A 78 19.83 16.82 7.89
C GLY A 78 20.07 15.31 7.84
N LEU A 79 19.44 14.61 6.89
CA LEU A 79 19.59 13.18 6.67
C LEU A 79 20.25 12.89 5.33
N HIS A 80 21.12 11.89 5.30
CA HIS A 80 21.73 11.37 4.09
C HIS A 80 21.05 10.08 3.67
N LEU A 81 20.48 10.07 2.46
CA LEU A 81 19.93 8.87 1.83
C LEU A 81 21.04 8.14 1.06
N PHE A 82 21.15 6.84 1.29
CA PHE A 82 22.15 5.97 0.66
C PHE A 82 21.59 4.57 0.40
N ASP A 83 22.37 3.73 -0.32
CA ASP A 83 21.94 2.39 -0.76
C ASP A 83 20.61 2.43 -1.55
N PHE A 84 20.37 3.49 -2.34
CA PHE A 84 19.17 3.58 -3.17
C PHE A 84 19.18 2.53 -4.28
N SER A 85 18.05 1.86 -4.47
CA SER A 85 17.82 0.99 -5.61
C SER A 85 16.38 1.08 -6.06
N PHE A 86 16.13 0.93 -7.36
CA PHE A 86 14.79 0.93 -7.95
C PHE A 86 14.69 -0.23 -8.94
N ASN A 87 13.89 -1.24 -8.62
CA ASN A 87 13.86 -2.51 -9.36
C ASN A 87 12.43 -3.01 -9.59
N PRO A 88 12.19 -3.79 -10.66
CA PRO A 88 10.93 -4.49 -10.86
C PRO A 88 10.62 -5.46 -9.70
N LYS A 89 9.33 -5.58 -9.37
CA LYS A 89 8.82 -6.51 -8.36
C LYS A 89 7.55 -7.21 -8.87
N PRO A 90 7.52 -8.54 -8.99
CA PRO A 90 8.64 -9.46 -8.76
C PRO A 90 9.76 -9.27 -9.81
N THR A 91 10.99 -9.68 -9.47
CA THR A 91 12.16 -9.59 -10.36
C THR A 91 11.95 -10.36 -11.67
N HIS A 92 11.21 -11.47 -11.59
CA HIS A 92 10.76 -12.23 -12.75
C HIS A 92 9.24 -12.33 -12.71
N SER A 93 8.60 -11.83 -13.76
CA SER A 93 7.18 -12.01 -14.02
C SER A 93 7.01 -12.53 -15.43
N ASN A 94 6.18 -13.55 -15.61
CA ASN A 94 5.78 -14.03 -16.94
C ASN A 94 4.53 -13.32 -17.44
N VAL A 95 4.05 -12.29 -16.72
CA VAL A 95 2.83 -11.55 -17.02
C VAL A 95 3.10 -10.05 -16.96
N ASP A 96 2.81 -9.37 -18.06
CA ASP A 96 3.11 -7.94 -18.20
C ASP A 96 2.16 -7.04 -17.42
N TRP A 97 0.95 -7.51 -17.10
CA TRP A 97 -0.10 -6.74 -16.43
C TRP A 97 -0.06 -6.84 -14.88
N TRP A 98 0.88 -7.61 -14.32
CA TRP A 98 0.98 -7.85 -12.88
C TRP A 98 2.39 -7.57 -12.35
N GLY A 99 2.49 -7.15 -11.08
CA GLY A 99 3.72 -6.70 -10.44
C GLY A 99 3.81 -5.17 -10.36
N GLY A 100 5.02 -4.64 -10.52
CA GLY A 100 5.32 -3.22 -10.46
C GLY A 100 6.77 -2.99 -10.10
N TYR A 101 7.02 -2.03 -9.21
CA TYR A 101 8.37 -1.60 -8.86
C TYR A 101 8.53 -1.43 -7.36
N ARG A 102 9.78 -1.55 -6.90
CA ARG A 102 10.15 -1.23 -5.54
C ARG A 102 11.37 -0.33 -5.53
N ALA A 103 11.25 0.83 -4.89
CA ALA A 103 12.39 1.60 -4.44
C ALA A 103 12.78 1.15 -3.02
N GLU A 104 14.06 0.92 -2.77
CA GLU A 104 14.61 0.66 -1.43
C GLU A 104 15.73 1.66 -1.15
N PHE A 105 15.82 2.17 0.06
CA PHE A 105 16.90 3.06 0.50
C PHE A 105 17.09 3.01 2.02
N LYS A 106 18.20 3.58 2.49
CA LYS A 106 18.53 3.73 3.91
C LYS A 106 18.79 5.20 4.23
N LEU A 107 18.64 5.56 5.50
CA LEU A 107 18.91 6.91 6.01
C LEU A 107 19.96 6.87 7.12
N ILE A 108 20.76 7.92 7.23
CA ILE A 108 21.68 8.19 8.34
C ILE A 108 21.70 9.70 8.58
N GLU A 109 22.00 10.14 9.81
CA GLU A 109 22.23 11.56 10.11
C GLU A 109 23.40 12.10 9.24
N LEU A 110 23.21 13.25 8.58
CA LEU A 110 24.17 13.81 7.62
C LEU A 110 25.51 14.14 8.27
N GLU A 111 25.50 14.73 9.47
CA GLU A 111 26.71 14.99 10.24
C GLU A 111 27.48 13.70 10.53
N ARG A 112 26.75 12.62 10.85
CA ARG A 112 27.36 11.32 11.13
C ARG A 112 27.97 10.69 9.89
N ALA A 113 27.28 10.76 8.74
CA ALA A 113 27.83 10.31 7.47
C ALA A 113 29.12 11.06 7.11
N THR A 114 29.15 12.37 7.37
CA THR A 114 30.32 13.23 7.15
C THR A 114 31.50 12.82 8.03
N ILE A 115 31.27 12.58 9.33
CA ILE A 115 32.31 12.10 10.27
C ILE A 115 32.90 10.75 9.82
N LEU A 116 32.07 9.87 9.26
CA LEU A 116 32.47 8.56 8.76
C LEU A 116 33.07 8.62 7.34
N GLY A 117 33.22 9.82 6.77
CA GLY A 117 33.76 10.00 5.42
C GLY A 117 32.95 9.30 4.32
N TYR A 118 31.66 9.06 4.57
CA TYR A 118 30.78 8.31 3.67
C TYR A 118 31.26 6.88 3.34
N ALA A 119 32.07 6.27 4.21
CA ALA A 119 32.49 4.88 4.05
C ALA A 119 31.27 3.95 4.16
N LEU A 120 30.90 3.29 3.05
CA LEU A 120 29.64 2.54 2.92
C LEU A 120 29.43 1.51 4.04
N ASP A 121 30.46 0.74 4.37
CA ASP A 121 30.35 -0.30 5.39
C ASP A 121 30.10 0.28 6.79
N ASP A 122 30.66 1.45 7.09
CA ASP A 122 30.50 2.13 8.37
C ASP A 122 29.14 2.83 8.47
N ILE A 123 28.70 3.51 7.41
CA ILE A 123 27.37 4.15 7.40
C ILE A 123 26.25 3.11 7.41
N ARG A 124 26.42 1.94 6.76
CA ARG A 124 25.44 0.83 6.81
C ARG A 124 25.25 0.31 8.24
N ARG A 125 26.33 0.21 9.02
CA ARG A 125 26.29 -0.20 10.44
C ARG A 125 25.65 0.85 11.34
N GLN A 126 25.47 2.08 10.86
CA GLN A 126 24.90 3.19 11.64
C GLN A 126 23.65 3.79 11.01
N ALA A 127 23.08 3.14 10.00
CA ALA A 127 21.81 3.58 9.42
C ALA A 127 20.72 3.61 10.49
N ILE A 128 19.81 4.57 10.34
CA ILE A 128 18.64 4.76 11.19
C ILE A 128 17.86 3.44 11.23
N ASP A 129 17.59 2.99 12.45
CA ASP A 129 16.76 1.82 12.67
C ASP A 129 15.30 2.19 12.45
N ILE A 130 14.58 1.30 11.77
CA ILE A 130 13.16 1.48 11.49
C ILE A 130 12.48 0.31 12.16
N GLY A 131 12.06 0.52 13.40
CA GLY A 131 11.68 -0.55 14.33
C GLY A 131 10.74 -1.60 13.71
N ASP A 132 11.17 -2.86 13.78
CA ASP A 132 10.46 -4.01 14.40
C ASP A 132 11.23 -5.34 14.18
N SER A 133 12.40 -5.32 13.55
CA SER A 133 13.30 -6.49 13.51
C SER A 133 14.75 -6.08 13.28
N ARG A 134 15.71 -6.93 13.68
CA ARG A 134 17.16 -6.70 13.52
C ARG A 134 17.65 -6.55 12.05
N GLN A 135 16.74 -6.47 11.07
CA GLN A 135 17.02 -6.34 9.64
C GLN A 135 16.37 -5.11 8.96
N SER A 136 15.59 -4.28 9.66
CA SER A 136 14.66 -3.33 9.03
C SER A 136 15.18 -1.90 8.83
N ARG A 137 16.48 -1.69 8.57
CA ARG A 137 17.05 -0.36 8.24
C ARG A 137 16.73 0.16 6.84
N LYS A 138 15.77 -0.47 6.15
CA LYS A 138 15.42 -0.20 4.75
C LYS A 138 14.01 0.35 4.65
N PHE A 139 13.90 1.59 4.17
CA PHE A 139 12.63 2.15 3.74
C PHE A 139 12.26 1.62 2.37
N LYS A 140 10.97 1.43 2.12
CA LYS A 140 10.47 0.95 0.82
C LYS A 140 9.35 1.83 0.30
N VAL A 141 9.38 2.05 -1.02
CA VAL A 141 8.25 2.56 -1.79
C VAL A 141 7.87 1.47 -2.78
N GLU A 142 6.67 0.93 -2.65
CA GLU A 142 6.11 -0.07 -3.55
C GLU A 142 5.14 0.60 -4.52
N ILE A 143 5.30 0.32 -5.81
CA ILE A 143 4.47 0.87 -6.87
C ILE A 143 3.82 -0.31 -7.59
N SER A 144 2.50 -0.41 -7.56
CA SER A 144 1.75 -1.45 -8.29
C SER A 144 1.34 -0.93 -9.67
N LYS A 145 1.67 -1.66 -10.74
CA LYS A 145 1.31 -1.27 -12.13
C LYS A 145 -0.05 -1.80 -12.57
N TYR A 146 -0.64 -1.22 -13.61
CA TYR A 146 -1.96 -1.60 -14.15
C TYR A 146 -3.04 -1.65 -13.06
N GLU A 147 -3.13 -0.59 -12.27
CA GLU A 147 -4.16 -0.43 -11.25
C GLU A 147 -5.28 0.48 -11.76
N TYR A 148 -6.51 0.26 -11.28
CA TYR A 148 -7.57 1.23 -11.48
C TYR A 148 -7.35 2.43 -10.55
N VAL A 149 -7.14 3.61 -11.14
CA VAL A 149 -6.81 4.85 -10.43
C VAL A 149 -7.78 6.00 -10.74
N GLU A 150 -8.84 5.73 -11.50
CA GLU A 150 -9.86 6.75 -11.76
C GLU A 150 -10.61 7.10 -10.47
N GLY A 151 -10.99 8.37 -10.33
CA GLY A 151 -11.54 8.92 -9.09
C GLY A 151 -10.49 9.26 -8.02
N ALA A 152 -9.20 8.97 -8.24
CA ALA A 152 -8.13 9.46 -7.37
C ALA A 152 -7.93 10.97 -7.54
N ASN A 153 -8.05 11.71 -6.44
CA ASN A 153 -8.06 13.17 -6.44
C ASN A 153 -6.91 13.73 -5.60
N PRO A 154 -6.44 14.96 -5.91
CA PRO A 154 -5.57 15.71 -5.03
C PRO A 154 -6.27 16.02 -3.70
N MET A 155 -5.63 15.68 -2.59
CA MET A 155 -6.05 16.08 -1.24
C MET A 155 -4.94 16.90 -0.58
N PRO A 156 -5.29 17.90 0.26
CA PRO A 156 -4.29 18.65 1.03
C PRO A 156 -3.43 17.70 1.88
N PHE A 157 -2.11 17.87 1.80
CA PHE A 157 -1.15 17.06 2.56
C PHE A 157 0.13 17.83 2.80
N GLU A 158 0.51 17.99 4.07
CA GLU A 158 1.60 18.87 4.50
C GLU A 158 1.42 20.28 3.87
N SER A 159 2.47 20.83 3.25
CA SER A 159 2.43 22.13 2.57
C SER A 159 1.98 22.04 1.10
N GLY A 160 1.41 20.93 0.65
CA GLY A 160 1.07 20.68 -0.75
C GLY A 160 -0.17 19.79 -0.89
N HIS A 161 -0.18 18.97 -1.95
CA HIS A 161 -1.25 18.03 -2.22
C HIS A 161 -0.68 16.64 -2.48
N VAL A 162 -1.44 15.60 -2.16
CA VAL A 162 -1.18 14.21 -2.53
C VAL A 162 -2.33 13.68 -3.37
N ARG A 163 -2.03 13.02 -4.49
CA ARG A 163 -3.04 12.28 -5.23
C ARG A 163 -3.27 10.93 -4.54
N VAL A 164 -4.49 10.67 -4.08
CA VAL A 164 -4.79 9.53 -3.21
C VAL A 164 -6.07 8.82 -3.67
N TYR A 165 -6.16 7.51 -3.41
CA TYR A 165 -7.40 6.76 -3.62
C TYR A 165 -8.54 7.32 -2.76
N PRO A 166 -9.76 7.50 -3.31
CA PRO A 166 -10.94 7.76 -2.49
C PRO A 166 -11.24 6.56 -1.58
N PRO A 167 -11.94 6.74 -0.45
CA PRO A 167 -12.16 5.66 0.52
C PRO A 167 -12.83 4.42 -0.08
N VAL A 168 -13.80 4.60 -0.98
CA VAL A 168 -14.45 3.49 -1.71
C VAL A 168 -13.45 2.64 -2.49
N LEU A 169 -12.45 3.28 -3.13
CA LEU A 169 -11.42 2.61 -3.90
C LEU A 169 -10.42 1.88 -2.99
N LEU A 170 -10.10 2.44 -1.82
CA LEU A 170 -9.29 1.77 -0.79
C LEU A 170 -9.98 0.49 -0.28
N ALA A 171 -11.27 0.55 0.04
CA ALA A 171 -12.04 -0.62 0.48
C ALA A 171 -12.16 -1.68 -0.64
N ALA A 172 -12.44 -1.26 -1.88
CA ALA A 172 -12.52 -2.17 -3.02
C ALA A 172 -11.19 -2.86 -3.32
N GLU A 173 -10.05 -2.15 -3.25
CA GLU A 173 -8.72 -2.73 -3.46
C GLU A 173 -8.36 -3.76 -2.39
N LYS A 174 -8.74 -3.50 -1.13
CA LYS A 174 -8.56 -4.44 -0.02
C LYS A 174 -9.38 -5.70 -0.20
N LEU A 175 -10.66 -5.55 -0.54
CA LEU A 175 -11.53 -6.69 -0.84
C LEU A 175 -10.95 -7.50 -2.01
N ARG A 176 -10.54 -6.84 -3.09
CA ARG A 176 -9.85 -7.48 -4.22
C ARG A 176 -8.63 -8.27 -3.76
N ALA A 177 -7.79 -7.69 -2.91
CA ALA A 177 -6.56 -8.33 -2.43
C ALA A 177 -6.83 -9.57 -1.54
N ILE A 178 -7.92 -9.56 -0.76
CA ILE A 178 -8.43 -10.74 -0.03
C ILE A 178 -8.82 -11.85 -1.02
N LEU A 179 -9.63 -11.52 -2.04
CA LEU A 179 -10.08 -12.51 -3.05
C LEU A 179 -8.91 -13.12 -3.83
N GLN A 180 -7.87 -12.33 -4.09
CA GLN A 180 -6.63 -12.81 -4.71
C GLN A 180 -5.90 -13.87 -3.88
N GLN A 181 -6.26 -14.07 -2.60
CA GLN A 181 -5.72 -15.15 -1.77
C GLN A 181 -6.48 -16.46 -1.90
N HIS A 182 -7.65 -16.46 -2.54
CA HIS A 182 -8.41 -17.68 -2.80
C HIS A 182 -7.67 -18.58 -3.80
N ARG A 183 -7.79 -19.91 -3.62
CA ARG A 183 -7.19 -20.93 -4.51
C ARG A 183 -7.72 -20.87 -5.95
N GLY A 184 -8.94 -20.38 -6.13
CA GLY A 184 -9.56 -20.15 -7.43
C GLY A 184 -8.91 -19.01 -8.24
N TYR A 185 -8.22 -18.08 -7.57
CA TYR A 185 -7.46 -17.03 -8.25
C TYR A 185 -6.07 -17.56 -8.66
N ARG A 186 -5.98 -18.12 -9.88
CA ARG A 186 -4.80 -18.86 -10.38
C ARG A 186 -3.61 -17.99 -10.77
N GLN A 187 -3.77 -16.67 -10.78
CA GLN A 187 -2.74 -15.72 -11.21
C GLN A 187 -1.65 -15.51 -10.15
N ILE A 188 -1.91 -15.88 -8.90
CA ILE A 188 -0.90 -15.94 -7.83
C ILE A 188 -0.65 -17.42 -7.49
N PRO A 189 0.61 -17.90 -7.53
CA PRO A 189 0.97 -19.25 -7.10
C PRO A 189 0.55 -19.56 -5.66
N ALA A 190 0.23 -20.82 -5.35
CA ALA A 190 -0.23 -21.22 -4.02
C ALA A 190 0.78 -20.89 -2.90
N ASN A 191 2.08 -21.09 -3.14
CA ASN A 191 3.16 -20.71 -2.22
C ASN A 191 3.36 -19.18 -2.11
N MET A 192 2.70 -18.41 -2.98
CA MET A 192 2.72 -16.96 -2.97
C MET A 192 1.49 -16.33 -2.29
N LYS A 193 0.53 -17.15 -1.85
CA LYS A 193 -0.64 -16.70 -1.10
C LYS A 193 -0.22 -16.31 0.32
N ARG A 194 -0.79 -15.23 0.85
CA ARG A 194 -0.43 -14.64 2.14
C ARG A 194 -1.70 -14.36 2.92
N SER A 195 -1.58 -14.31 4.24
CA SER A 195 -2.63 -13.70 5.04
C SER A 195 -2.80 -12.22 4.69
N ARG A 196 -4.06 -11.76 4.72
CA ARG A 196 -4.50 -10.38 4.57
C ARG A 196 -5.41 -9.99 5.74
N ALA A 197 -5.17 -10.54 6.93
CA ALA A 197 -5.96 -10.28 8.15
C ALA A 197 -6.25 -8.79 8.38
N ARG A 198 -5.24 -7.94 8.13
CA ARG A 198 -5.32 -6.48 8.24
C ARG A 198 -6.39 -5.86 7.36
N ASP A 199 -6.58 -6.41 6.15
CA ASP A 199 -7.58 -5.89 5.21
C ASP A 199 -9.01 -6.08 5.72
N PHE A 200 -9.29 -7.09 6.56
CA PHE A 200 -10.62 -7.27 7.14
C PHE A 200 -10.99 -6.12 8.09
N TYR A 201 -10.07 -5.78 8.99
CA TYR A 201 -10.22 -4.63 9.88
C TYR A 201 -10.31 -3.32 9.08
N ASP A 202 -9.41 -3.12 8.12
CA ASP A 202 -9.37 -1.88 7.35
C ASP A 202 -10.63 -1.68 6.50
N ILE A 203 -11.20 -2.73 5.90
CA ILE A 203 -12.48 -2.65 5.16
C ILE A 203 -13.60 -2.20 6.11
N TRP A 204 -13.70 -2.80 7.29
CA TRP A 204 -14.68 -2.38 8.29
C TRP A 204 -14.47 -0.91 8.69
N CYS A 205 -13.25 -0.51 9.03
CA CYS A 205 -12.94 0.88 9.40
C CYS A 205 -13.33 1.89 8.32
N ILE A 206 -13.02 1.58 7.06
CA ILE A 206 -13.35 2.48 5.94
C ILE A 206 -14.87 2.57 5.77
N CYS A 207 -15.54 1.42 5.69
CA CYS A 207 -16.95 1.38 5.37
C CYS A 207 -17.82 1.93 6.51
N ASP A 208 -17.47 1.63 7.76
CA ASP A 208 -18.15 2.17 8.94
C ASP A 208 -17.96 3.68 9.05
N HIS A 209 -16.71 4.16 8.99
CA HIS A 209 -16.41 5.58 9.16
C HIS A 209 -17.03 6.47 8.08
N PHE A 210 -16.99 6.02 6.82
CA PHE A 210 -17.50 6.80 5.68
C PHE A 210 -18.92 6.41 5.26
N ALA A 211 -19.59 5.52 6.01
CA ALA A 211 -20.91 4.97 5.67
C ALA A 211 -20.98 4.44 4.22
N ILE A 212 -19.98 3.65 3.82
CA ILE A 212 -19.86 3.10 2.46
C ILE A 212 -20.47 1.70 2.39
N GLU A 213 -21.51 1.55 1.57
CA GLU A 213 -21.99 0.25 1.12
C GLU A 213 -21.40 -0.06 -0.26
N LEU A 214 -20.38 -0.92 -0.33
CA LEU A 214 -19.68 -1.23 -1.59
C LEU A 214 -20.61 -1.72 -2.72
N SER A 215 -21.72 -2.37 -2.38
CA SER A 215 -22.74 -2.80 -3.35
C SER A 215 -23.42 -1.65 -4.10
N ALA A 216 -23.37 -0.43 -3.57
CA ALA A 216 -23.88 0.77 -4.24
C ALA A 216 -22.86 1.39 -5.22
N TYR A 217 -21.61 0.91 -5.23
CA TYR A 217 -20.51 1.45 -6.04
C TYR A 217 -19.97 0.38 -7.01
N LEU A 218 -20.87 -0.35 -7.66
CA LEU A 218 -20.49 -1.39 -8.63
C LEU A 218 -19.62 -0.83 -9.76
N ASP A 219 -19.89 0.40 -10.20
CA ASP A 219 -19.13 1.15 -11.20
C ASP A 219 -17.66 1.38 -10.81
N VAL A 220 -17.34 1.42 -9.52
CA VAL A 220 -15.96 1.50 -9.00
C VAL A 220 -15.38 0.11 -8.78
N VAL A 221 -16.14 -0.79 -8.12
CA VAL A 221 -15.63 -2.11 -7.74
C VAL A 221 -15.30 -2.98 -8.97
N GLN A 222 -16.10 -2.85 -10.03
CA GLN A 222 -15.92 -3.55 -11.30
C GLN A 222 -14.55 -3.32 -11.93
N PRO A 223 -14.19 -2.08 -12.34
CA PRO A 223 -12.87 -1.81 -12.89
C PRO A 223 -11.72 -2.22 -11.97
N VAL A 224 -11.89 -2.07 -10.64
CA VAL A 224 -10.87 -2.48 -9.67
C VAL A 224 -10.59 -3.97 -9.78
N PHE A 225 -11.63 -4.80 -9.80
CA PHE A 225 -11.51 -6.26 -9.90
C PHE A 225 -10.96 -6.66 -11.27
N GLN A 226 -11.48 -6.05 -12.35
CA GLN A 226 -11.05 -6.29 -13.72
C GLN A 226 -9.57 -5.95 -13.94
N ALA A 227 -9.06 -4.87 -13.34
CA ALA A 227 -7.66 -4.48 -13.43
C ALA A 227 -6.70 -5.60 -13.00
N LYS A 228 -7.13 -6.49 -12.08
CA LYS A 228 -6.39 -7.68 -11.67
C LYS A 228 -7.06 -9.01 -12.03
N LYS A 229 -8.03 -9.01 -12.93
CA LYS A 229 -8.71 -10.23 -13.41
C LYS A 229 -9.28 -11.07 -12.26
N VAL A 230 -9.85 -10.41 -11.25
CA VAL A 230 -10.54 -11.07 -10.14
C VAL A 230 -11.98 -11.30 -10.55
N GLU A 231 -12.36 -12.58 -10.64
CA GLU A 231 -13.74 -12.99 -10.92
C GLU A 231 -14.64 -12.71 -9.71
N LEU A 232 -15.87 -12.29 -9.97
CA LEU A 232 -16.80 -11.88 -8.91
C LEU A 232 -17.46 -13.06 -8.20
N ASP A 233 -17.51 -14.22 -8.85
CA ASP A 233 -17.81 -15.52 -8.24
C ASP A 233 -16.76 -15.96 -7.20
N LEU A 234 -15.81 -15.10 -6.82
CA LEU A 234 -14.97 -15.31 -5.64
C LEU A 234 -15.56 -14.66 -4.39
N LEU A 235 -16.51 -13.73 -4.53
CA LEU A 235 -17.15 -13.03 -3.41
C LEU A 235 -17.93 -13.98 -2.50
N ASP A 236 -18.61 -14.97 -3.08
CA ASP A 236 -19.32 -16.03 -2.35
C ASP A 236 -18.36 -17.07 -1.72
N LYS A 237 -17.07 -17.04 -2.10
CA LYS A 237 -16.02 -17.97 -1.62
C LYS A 237 -15.11 -17.39 -0.53
N ILE A 238 -15.36 -16.17 -0.04
CA ILE A 238 -14.64 -15.59 1.10
C ILE A 238 -14.62 -16.53 2.34
N PRO A 239 -15.71 -17.27 2.66
CA PRO A 239 -15.68 -18.26 3.74
C PRO A 239 -14.56 -19.31 3.62
N GLU A 240 -14.15 -19.69 2.41
CA GLU A 240 -13.13 -20.73 2.17
C GLU A 240 -11.70 -20.30 2.58
N ILE A 241 -11.46 -19.00 2.78
CA ILE A 241 -10.14 -18.43 3.11
C ILE A 241 -10.02 -17.97 4.56
N ARG A 242 -10.99 -18.31 5.43
CA ARG A 242 -10.99 -17.92 6.85
C ARG A 242 -9.68 -18.26 7.56
N SER A 243 -9.29 -19.53 7.56
CA SER A 243 -8.11 -20.02 8.30
C SER A 243 -6.80 -19.41 7.82
N LEU A 244 -6.68 -19.06 6.54
CA LEU A 244 -5.50 -18.38 6.01
C LEU A 244 -5.33 -16.99 6.64
N HIS A 245 -6.44 -16.30 6.88
CA HIS A 245 -6.42 -14.92 7.38
C HIS A 245 -6.36 -14.84 8.90
N GLU A 246 -7.06 -15.73 9.59
CA GLU A 246 -7.01 -15.84 11.05
C GLU A 246 -5.58 -16.09 11.56
N ALA A 247 -4.77 -16.81 10.79
CA ALA A 247 -3.39 -17.18 11.14
C ALA A 247 -2.46 -15.99 11.44
N SER A 248 -2.80 -14.77 11.02
CA SER A 248 -2.03 -13.56 11.34
C SER A 248 -2.87 -12.48 12.00
N TRP A 249 -3.96 -12.85 12.68
CA TRP A 249 -4.79 -11.88 13.40
C TRP A 249 -4.07 -11.24 14.59
N SER A 250 -3.17 -11.97 15.25
CA SER A 250 -2.34 -11.44 16.33
C SER A 250 -1.52 -10.21 15.91
N ASP A 251 -1.07 -10.14 14.64
CA ASP A 251 -0.36 -8.99 14.09
C ASP A 251 -1.26 -7.76 13.91
N VAL A 252 -2.58 -7.97 13.88
CA VAL A 252 -3.58 -6.88 13.91
C VAL A 252 -3.71 -6.36 15.33
N GLU A 253 -3.88 -7.26 16.29
CA GLU A 253 -4.01 -6.94 17.72
C GLU A 253 -2.82 -6.15 18.25
N LEU A 254 -1.60 -6.52 17.87
CA LEU A 254 -0.38 -5.81 18.29
C LEU A 254 -0.22 -4.40 17.70
N SER A 255 -0.98 -4.08 16.65
CA SER A 255 -0.77 -2.86 15.84
C SER A 255 -1.86 -1.80 16.00
N VAL A 256 -2.95 -2.13 16.68
CA VAL A 256 -4.07 -1.22 16.93
C VAL A 256 -4.09 -0.95 18.42
N SER A 257 -4.16 0.33 18.81
CA SER A 257 -4.13 0.72 20.22
C SER A 257 -5.51 0.79 20.88
N ARG A 258 -6.58 0.60 20.08
CA ARG A 258 -7.97 0.52 20.54
C ARG A 258 -8.37 -0.90 20.92
N GLU A 259 -9.46 -0.97 21.67
CA GLU A 259 -10.22 -2.20 21.82
C GLU A 259 -10.67 -2.70 20.44
N LEU A 260 -10.30 -3.94 20.14
CA LEU A 260 -10.66 -4.63 18.91
C LEU A 260 -11.69 -5.70 19.22
N GLU A 261 -12.61 -5.90 18.30
CA GLU A 261 -13.44 -7.09 18.29
C GLU A 261 -12.61 -8.33 17.92
N ALA A 262 -13.15 -9.52 18.18
CA ALA A 262 -12.52 -10.75 17.73
C ALA A 262 -12.48 -10.82 16.19
N PHE A 263 -11.53 -11.58 15.63
CA PHE A 263 -11.41 -11.79 14.19
C PHE A 263 -12.74 -12.14 13.50
N ASP A 264 -13.57 -12.97 14.15
CA ASP A 264 -14.87 -13.40 13.63
C ASP A 264 -15.82 -12.25 13.32
N PHE A 265 -15.79 -11.17 14.10
CA PHE A 265 -16.60 -9.99 13.83
C PHE A 265 -16.23 -9.36 12.48
N TYR A 266 -14.94 -9.07 12.29
CA TYR A 266 -14.45 -8.45 11.04
C TYR A 266 -14.54 -9.39 9.85
N PHE A 267 -14.33 -10.69 10.08
CA PHE A 267 -14.48 -11.72 9.06
C PHE A 267 -15.92 -11.81 8.56
N GLN A 268 -16.89 -11.88 9.48
CA GLN A 268 -18.31 -11.92 9.15
C GLN A 268 -18.74 -10.65 8.43
N TYR A 269 -18.28 -9.47 8.88
CA TYR A 269 -18.54 -8.20 8.21
C TYR A 269 -18.13 -8.24 6.74
N VAL A 270 -16.92 -8.70 6.43
CA VAL A 270 -16.43 -8.79 5.04
C VAL A 270 -17.18 -9.86 4.23
N CYS A 271 -17.58 -10.98 4.85
CA CYS A 271 -18.44 -11.96 4.19
C CYS A 271 -19.79 -11.35 3.80
N ASP A 272 -20.40 -10.56 4.68
CA ASP A 272 -21.68 -9.90 4.41
C ASP A 272 -21.55 -8.84 3.32
N VAL A 273 -20.45 -8.07 3.31
CA VAL A 273 -20.11 -7.14 2.22
C VAL A 273 -19.98 -7.90 0.90
N GLY A 274 -19.26 -9.03 0.89
CA GLY A 274 -19.12 -9.88 -0.28
C GLY A 274 -20.45 -10.41 -0.80
N ALA A 275 -21.32 -10.89 0.10
CA ALA A 275 -22.65 -11.39 -0.25
C ALA A 275 -23.56 -10.31 -0.85
N ARG A 276 -23.59 -9.10 -0.25
CA ARG A 276 -24.37 -7.96 -0.79
C ARG A 276 -23.88 -7.52 -2.17
N LEU A 277 -22.56 -7.46 -2.34
CA LEU A 277 -21.94 -7.10 -3.61
C LEU A 277 -22.24 -8.15 -4.69
N HIS A 278 -22.08 -9.44 -4.38
CA HIS A 278 -22.42 -10.54 -5.29
C HIS A 278 -23.91 -10.54 -5.67
N ALA A 279 -24.80 -10.33 -4.70
CA ALA A 279 -26.24 -10.25 -4.98
C ALA A 279 -26.61 -9.05 -5.88
N SER A 280 -25.93 -7.91 -5.71
CA SER A 280 -26.15 -6.72 -6.54
C SER A 280 -25.61 -6.94 -7.95
N TRP A 281 -24.43 -7.57 -8.06
CA TRP A 281 -23.84 -7.97 -9.32
C TRP A 281 -24.75 -8.86 -10.17
N MET A 282 -25.33 -9.89 -9.56
CA MET A 282 -26.18 -10.85 -10.28
C MET A 282 -27.50 -10.22 -10.77
N LYS A 283 -27.93 -9.10 -10.17
CA LYS A 283 -29.14 -8.38 -10.59
C LYS A 283 -28.90 -7.43 -11.75
N ASP A 284 -27.73 -6.80 -11.79
CA ASP A 284 -27.35 -5.84 -12.81
C ASP A 284 -25.92 -6.12 -13.30
N PRO A 285 -25.71 -7.22 -14.05
CA PRO A 285 -24.40 -7.50 -14.62
C PRO A 285 -24.07 -6.39 -15.63
N PRO A 286 -22.86 -5.81 -15.58
CA PRO A 286 -22.46 -4.77 -16.51
C PRO A 286 -22.50 -5.31 -17.94
N ARG A 287 -22.94 -4.46 -18.87
CA ARG A 287 -23.04 -4.76 -20.31
C ARG A 287 -21.68 -4.77 -20.99
#